data_AF-A0A7V0MIW5-F1
#
_entry.id   AF-A0A7V0MIW5-F1
#
_cell.length_a   1.000
_cell.length_b   1.000
_cell.length_c   1.000
_cell.angle_alpha   90.00
_cell.angle_beta   90.00
_cell.angle_gamma   90.00
#
_symmetry.space_group_name_H-M   'P 1'
#
loop_
_entity.id
_entity.type
_entity.pdbx_description
1 polymer ?
#
loop_
_entity_poly.entity_id
_entity_poly.type
_entity_poly.pdbx_seq_one_letter_code
_entity_poly.pdbx_strand_id
1 'polypeptide(L)' 'MDPEESGLSYEDYIKGIPRLRPDEQLRLMEFIVSTLKKALSGKESKHSVMELEGLGSDLWNGIDAQRYVEEERESWT' A
#
# COMPACT_ATOMS: atom_id res chain seq x y z
N MET A 1 29.22 5.22 30.58
CA MET A 1 29.75 4.35 29.52
C MET A 1 28.54 3.64 28.93
N ASP A 2 27.86 4.31 28.01
CA ASP A 2 26.68 3.75 27.36
C ASP A 2 27.14 2.60 26.44
N PRO A 3 26.50 1.42 26.50
CA PRO A 3 26.85 0.34 25.59
C PRO A 3 26.38 0.77 24.21
N GLU A 4 27.33 0.99 23.30
CA GLU A 4 27.03 1.14 21.89
C GLU A 4 26.17 -0.04 21.45
N GLU A 5 24.97 0.26 20.95
CA GLU A 5 24.08 -0.71 20.31
C GLU A 5 24.92 -1.50 19.31
N SER A 6 25.26 -2.75 19.65
CA SER A 6 25.96 -3.66 18.76
C SER A 6 24.96 -4.14 17.70
N GLY A 7 24.57 -3.22 16.82
CA GLY A 7 23.75 -3.50 15.66
C GLY A 7 24.53 -4.41 14.71
N LEU A 8 23.80 -5.32 14.05
CA LEU A 8 24.37 -6.11 12.97
C LEU A 8 24.84 -5.16 11.85
N SER A 9 26.06 -5.36 11.37
CA SER A 9 26.59 -4.60 10.25
C SER A 9 25.97 -5.07 8.93
N TYR A 10 26.07 -4.24 7.88
CA TYR A 10 25.62 -4.63 6.53
C TYR A 10 26.24 -5.96 6.07
N GLU A 11 27.52 -6.18 6.39
CA GLU A 11 28.23 -7.41 6.03
C GLU A 11 27.68 -8.65 6.73
N ASP A 12 27.16 -8.50 7.96
CA ASP A 12 26.58 -9.61 8.70
C ASP A 12 25.29 -10.10 8.03
N TYR A 13 24.49 -9.19 7.46
CA TYR A 13 23.32 -9.56 6.66
C TYR A 13 23.71 -10.27 5.37
N ILE A 14 24.72 -9.77 4.65
CA ILE A 14 25.19 -10.40 3.41
C ILE A 14 25.71 -11.83 3.66
N LYS A 15 26.38 -12.06 4.80
CA LYS A 15 26.86 -13.39 5.20
C LYS A 15 25.74 -14.28 5.75
N GLY A 16 24.71 -13.69 6.37
CA GLY A 16 23.61 -14.39 7.03
C GLY A 16 22.49 -14.84 6.09
N ILE A 17 22.08 -14.00 5.14
CA ILE A 17 20.95 -14.25 4.23
C ILE A 17 21.09 -15.57 3.44
N PRO A 18 22.25 -15.91 2.87
CA PRO A 18 22.42 -17.17 2.13
C PRO A 18 22.25 -18.43 2.98
N ARG A 19 22.32 -18.33 4.32
CA ARG A 19 22.15 -19.46 5.24
C ARG A 19 20.68 -19.76 5.56
N LEU A 20 19.77 -18.86 5.21
CA LEU A 20 18.34 -19.05 5.36
C LEU A 20 17.81 -20.05 4.32
N ARG A 21 16.73 -20.75 4.65
CA ARG A 21 16.06 -21.60 3.66
C ARG A 21 15.41 -20.73 2.56
N PRO A 22 15.16 -21.26 1.35
CA PRO A 22 14.56 -20.49 0.26
C PRO A 22 13.23 -19.82 0.62
N ASP A 23 12.37 -20.48 1.41
CA ASP A 23 11.11 -19.90 1.89
C ASP A 23 11.31 -18.72 2.84
N GLU A 24 12.33 -18.79 3.69
CA GLU A 24 12.70 -17.73 4.63
C GLU A 24 13.33 -16.54 3.91
N GLN A 25 14.14 -16.79 2.86
CA GLN A 25 14.69 -15.72 2.02
C GLN A 25 13.59 -14.96 1.29
N LEU A 26 12.57 -15.66 0.75
CA LEU A 26 11.43 -15.02 0.09
C LEU A 26 10.62 -14.15 1.07
N ARG A 27 10.31 -14.67 2.26
CA ARG A 27 9.62 -13.89 3.31
C ARG A 27 10.42 -12.67 3.74
N LEU A 28 11.74 -12.81 3.87
CA LEU A 28 12.62 -11.68 4.20
C LEU A 28 12.62 -10.62 3.09
N MET A 29 12.66 -11.05 1.83
CA MET A 29 12.58 -10.14 0.69
C MET A 29 11.25 -9.36 0.69
N GLU A 30 10.11 -10.03 0.87
CA GLU A 30 8.80 -9.39 0.98
C GLU A 30 8.77 -8.36 2.13
N PHE A 31 9.32 -8.74 3.29
CA PHE A 31 9.41 -7.85 4.44
C PHE A 31 10.25 -6.61 4.13
N ILE A 32 11.44 -6.77 3.55
CA ILE A 32 12.31 -5.65 3.16
C ILE A 32 11.62 -4.75 2.15
N VAL A 33 11.03 -5.32 1.09
CA VAL A 33 10.32 -4.56 0.07
C VAL A 33 9.14 -3.78 0.66
N SER A 34 8.34 -4.39 1.53
CA SER A 34 7.20 -3.72 2.16
C SER A 34 7.63 -2.58 3.10
N THR A 35 8.73 -2.78 3.81
CA THR A 35 9.31 -1.78 4.72
C THR A 35 9.88 -0.60 3.95
N LEU A 36 10.62 -0.88 2.87
CA LEU A 36 11.14 0.15 1.98
C LEU A 36 10.02 0.91 1.27
N LYS A 37 8.97 0.22 0.81
CA LYS A 37 7.78 0.89 0.27
C LYS A 37 7.21 1.88 1.28
N LYS A 38 6.97 1.46 2.53
CA LYS A 38 6.46 2.37 3.58
C LYS A 38 7.39 3.54 3.87
N ALA A 39 8.71 3.31 3.91
CA ALA A 39 9.69 4.35 4.17
C ALA A 39 9.82 5.34 3.00
N LEU A 40 9.73 4.86 1.75
CA LEU A 40 9.86 5.65 0.53
C LEU A 40 8.55 6.28 0.08
N SER A 41 7.40 5.73 0.47
CA SER A 41 6.08 6.32 0.21
C SER A 41 5.89 7.67 0.90
N GLY A 42 6.88 8.14 1.68
CA GLY A 42 6.78 9.36 2.46
C GLY A 42 5.64 9.26 3.45
N LYS A 43 5.47 10.30 4.27
CA LYS A 43 4.25 10.48 5.05
C LYS A 43 3.09 10.36 4.06
N GLU A 44 2.31 9.26 4.13
CA GLU A 44 1.12 9.09 3.29
C GLU A 44 0.44 10.45 3.26
N SER A 45 0.43 11.09 2.08
CA SER A 45 -0.35 12.29 1.90
C SER A 45 -1.73 11.86 2.33
N LYS A 46 -2.25 12.45 3.42
CA LYS A 46 -3.60 12.16 3.89
C LYS A 46 -4.50 12.40 2.69
N HIS A 47 -4.90 11.33 2.02
CA HIS A 47 -5.67 11.44 0.80
C HIS A 47 -6.95 12.16 1.19
N SER A 48 -7.14 13.32 0.60
CA SER A 48 -8.38 14.06 0.80
C SER A 48 -9.44 13.36 -0.04
N VAL A 49 -10.63 13.16 0.51
CA VAL A 49 -11.79 12.70 -0.29
C VAL A 49 -12.03 13.64 -1.49
N MET A 50 -11.59 14.90 -1.39
CA MET A 50 -11.64 15.87 -2.50
C MET A 50 -10.77 15.50 -3.71
N GLU A 51 -9.81 14.58 -3.57
CA GLU A 51 -9.04 14.04 -4.72
C GLU A 51 -9.93 13.21 -5.66
N LEU A 52 -11.10 12.75 -5.18
CA LEU A 52 -12.08 12.01 -5.97
C LEU A 52 -13.18 12.91 -6.56
N GLU A 53 -13.18 14.21 -6.23
CA GLU A 53 -14.17 15.15 -6.76
C GLU A 53 -14.02 15.28 -8.28
N GLY A 54 -15.13 15.16 -9.01
CA GLY A 54 -15.16 15.36 -10.46
C GLY A 54 -14.66 14.19 -11.30
N LEU A 55 -13.98 13.17 -10.74
CA LEU A 55 -13.50 12.01 -11.51
C LEU A 55 -14.62 11.23 -12.20
N GLY A 56 -15.84 11.26 -11.66
CA GLY A 56 -17.01 10.63 -12.26
C GLY A 56 -17.79 11.52 -13.21
N SER A 57 -17.52 12.83 -13.28
CA SER A 57 -18.40 13.79 -13.97
C SER A 57 -18.59 13.46 -15.45
N ASP A 58 -17.53 13.04 -16.12
CA ASP A 58 -17.58 12.68 -17.54
C ASP A 58 -18.34 11.37 -17.78
N LEU A 59 -18.26 10.42 -16.84
CA LEU A 59 -18.98 9.15 -16.90
C LEU A 59 -20.48 9.34 -16.70
N TRP A 60 -20.87 10.28 -15.83
CA TRP A 60 -22.26 10.61 -15.52
C TRP A 60 -22.85 11.65 -16.49
N ASN A 61 -22.09 12.11 -17.48
CA ASN A 61 -22.56 13.10 -18.44
C ASN A 61 -23.70 12.51 -19.31
N GLY A 62 -24.87 13.16 -19.26
CA GLY A 62 -26.07 12.70 -19.97
C GLY A 62 -26.78 11.53 -19.30
N ILE A 63 -26.32 11.07 -18.14
CA ILE A 63 -27.02 10.08 -17.31
C ILE A 63 -27.86 10.83 -16.28
N ASP A 64 -29.16 10.54 -16.24
CA ASP A 64 -30.02 10.99 -15.16
C ASP A 64 -29.73 10.16 -13.90
N ALA A 65 -28.96 10.74 -12.98
CA ALA A 65 -28.55 10.08 -11.75
C ALA A 65 -29.74 9.65 -10.88
N GLN A 66 -30.83 10.42 -10.89
CA GLN A 66 -32.01 10.12 -10.09
C GLN A 66 -32.71 8.88 -10.64
N ARG A 67 -32.93 8.85 -11.95
CA ARG A 67 -33.52 7.70 -12.64
C ARG A 67 -32.66 6.43 -12.49
N TYR A 68 -31.34 6.55 -12.62
CA TYR A 68 -30.43 5.42 -12.44
C TYR A 68 -30.56 4.80 -11.04
N VAL A 69 -30.63 5.62 -9.99
CA VAL A 69 -30.79 5.14 -8.61
C VAL A 69 -32.15 4.48 -8.38
N GLU A 70 -33.21 4.98 -9.03
CA GLU A 70 -34.55 4.39 -8.95
C GLU A 70 -34.59 3.00 -9.59
N GLU A 71 -34.02 2.85 -10.80
CA GLU A 71 -33.90 1.57 -11.51
C GLU A 71 -33.10 0.55 -10.68
N GLU A 72 -31.99 0.97 -10.07
CA GLU A 72 -31.20 0.10 -9.18
C GLU A 72 -32.00 -0.34 -7.94
N ARG A 73 -32.78 0.55 -7.31
CA ARG A 73 -33.60 0.20 -6.14
C ARG A 73 -34.71 -0.80 -6.48
N GLU A 74 -35.35 -0.62 -7.62
CA GLU A 74 -36.38 -1.53 -8.12
C GLU A 74 -35.79 -2.92 -8.41
N SER A 75 -34.55 -3.00 -8.91
CA SER A 75 -33.92 -4.29 -9.22
C SER A 75 -33.51 -5.14 -8.01
N TRP A 76 -33.51 -4.56 -6.79
CA TRP A 76 -33.17 -5.25 -5.54
C TRP A 76 -34.42 -5.63 -4.71
N THR A 77 -35.62 -5.34 -5.22
CA THR A 77 -36.92 -5.64 -4.58
C THR A 77 -37.66 -6.73 -5.34
#